data_AF-A0A2S6HXD7-F1
#
_entry.id   AF-A0A2S6HXD7-F1
#
_cell.length_a   1.000
_cell.length_b   1.000
_cell.length_c   1.000
_cell.angle_alpha   90.00
_cell.angle_beta   90.00
_cell.angle_gamma   90.00
#
_symmetry.space_group_name_H-M   'P 1'
#
loop_
_entity.id
_entity.type
_entity.pdbx_description
1 polymer ?
#
loop_
_entity_poly.entity_id
_entity_poly.type
_entity_poly.pdbx_seq_one_letter_code
_entity_poly.pdbx_strand_id
1 'polypeptide(L)'
;MFQLIPGTKYHGGQEVDAMFVVWVIFILLFVMSAVLLTGRGSFLIAGYNTSSPEEKEKYNSQKLCRTMGVSMLLILFATAGLFFIPLDSVYRTPYFIFYFIFLIADIGIALYISNTRCYKAGYENKKDIRKSKKETLFVAAGIFIVMFPVLLLVSITLYRASLPPVYTIGGDTLKISSFYGETIPLDGIKTITLEETMPFGLSKKNGSDLGSILKGRFDADGNTAHVYIDASRPPFILIETEEGLHIINDQSREKTEALYTQLKSLIK
;
A
#
# COMPACT_ATOMS: atom_id res chain seq x y z
N MET A 1 -0.40 0.84 -17.90
CA MET A 1 -1.73 0.57 -18.48
C MET A 1 -2.43 -0.36 -17.49
N PHE A 2 -3.14 0.22 -16.51
CA PHE A 2 -3.87 -0.55 -15.51
C PHE A 2 -5.00 -1.29 -16.22
N GLN A 3 -5.01 -2.64 -16.16
CA GLN A 3 -6.14 -3.40 -16.65
C GLN A 3 -7.32 -3.19 -15.70
N LEU A 4 -8.37 -2.60 -16.26
CA LEU A 4 -9.62 -2.25 -15.60
C LEU A 4 -10.36 -3.52 -15.19
N ILE A 5 -10.84 -3.54 -13.94
CA ILE A 5 -11.93 -4.43 -13.54
C ILE A 5 -13.20 -3.90 -14.26
N PRO A 6 -13.91 -4.73 -15.05
CA PRO A 6 -15.13 -4.29 -15.73
C PRO A 6 -16.18 -3.85 -14.69
N GLY A 7 -16.73 -2.64 -14.84
CA GLY A 7 -17.88 -2.17 -14.07
C GLY A 7 -17.65 -0.98 -13.13
N THR A 8 -16.42 -0.46 -12.98
CA THR A 8 -16.18 0.76 -12.19
C THR A 8 -16.13 1.99 -13.08
N LYS A 9 -17.12 2.90 -12.95
CA LYS A 9 -17.05 4.24 -13.53
C LYS A 9 -16.19 5.14 -12.62
N TYR A 10 -14.94 5.36 -12.99
CA TYR A 10 -14.05 6.31 -12.31
C TYR A 10 -14.22 7.74 -12.83
N HIS A 11 -14.21 8.72 -11.93
CA HIS A 11 -14.13 10.16 -12.26
C HIS A 11 -12.70 10.49 -12.72
N GLY A 12 -12.42 10.32 -14.01
CA GLY A 12 -11.08 10.38 -14.61
C GLY A 12 -10.38 11.75 -14.65
N GLY A 13 -10.86 12.76 -13.91
CA GLY A 13 -10.22 14.09 -13.87
C GLY A 13 -9.02 14.18 -12.91
N GLN A 14 -9.15 13.67 -11.69
CA GLN A 14 -8.12 13.84 -10.65
C GLN A 14 -6.93 12.86 -10.76
N GLU A 15 -7.15 11.67 -11.33
CA GLU A 15 -6.09 10.65 -11.44
C GLU A 15 -5.04 11.00 -12.51
N VAL A 16 -5.46 11.63 -13.62
CA VAL A 16 -4.56 12.05 -14.70
C VAL A 16 -3.61 13.15 -14.21
N ASP A 17 -4.10 14.08 -13.40
CA ASP A 17 -3.30 15.16 -12.81
C ASP A 17 -2.27 14.62 -11.81
N ALA A 18 -2.65 13.66 -10.96
CA ALA A 18 -1.75 13.03 -10.00
C ALA A 18 -0.62 12.26 -10.70
N MET A 19 -0.93 11.48 -11.74
CA MET A 19 0.07 10.74 -12.51
C MET A 19 1.04 11.68 -13.23
N PHE A 20 0.55 12.79 -13.78
CA PHE A 20 1.39 13.80 -14.41
C PHE A 20 2.44 14.38 -13.43
N VAL A 21 2.00 14.77 -12.23
CA VAL A 21 2.90 15.29 -11.18
C VAL A 21 3.97 14.26 -10.81
N VAL A 22 3.60 12.99 -10.66
CA VAL A 22 4.55 11.91 -10.35
C VAL A 22 5.64 11.81 -11.43
N TRP A 23 5.27 11.83 -12.72
CA TRP A 23 6.25 11.76 -13.81
C TRP A 23 7.18 12.96 -13.84
N VAL A 24 6.68 14.17 -13.58
CA VAL A 24 7.52 15.38 -13.46
C VAL A 24 8.57 15.22 -12.37
N ILE A 25 8.17 14.70 -11.20
CA ILE A 25 9.10 14.44 -10.09
C ILE A 25 10.14 13.38 -10.49
N PHE A 26 9.72 12.28 -11.13
CA PHE A 26 10.63 11.22 -11.60
C PHE A 26 11.70 11.75 -12.56
N ILE A 27 11.30 12.58 -13.53
CA ILE A 27 12.21 13.20 -14.49
C ILE A 27 13.18 14.12 -13.77
N LEU A 28 12.70 14.96 -12.85
CA LEU A 28 13.55 15.85 -12.06
C LEU A 28 14.60 15.07 -11.27
N LEU A 29 14.19 14.01 -10.57
CA LEU A 29 15.09 13.16 -9.78
C LEU A 29 16.10 12.42 -10.67
N PHE A 30 15.68 11.95 -11.85
CA PHE A 30 16.57 11.33 -12.83
C PHE A 30 17.65 12.31 -13.31
N VAL A 31 17.25 13.55 -13.65
CA VAL A 31 18.20 14.60 -14.08
C VAL A 31 19.17 14.95 -12.96
N MET A 32 18.69 15.12 -11.73
CA MET A 32 19.56 15.36 -10.57
C MET A 32 20.56 14.23 -10.34
N SER A 33 20.11 12.97 -10.41
CA SER A 33 20.98 11.80 -10.32
C SER A 33 22.03 11.81 -11.44
N ALA A 34 21.64 12.09 -12.68
CA ALA A 34 22.56 12.20 -13.80
C ALA A 34 23.63 13.29 -13.58
N VAL A 35 23.23 14.47 -13.09
CA VAL A 35 24.17 15.56 -12.73
C VAL A 35 25.14 15.13 -11.64
N LEU A 36 24.66 14.43 -10.60
CA LEU A 36 25.50 13.87 -9.53
C LEU A 36 26.50 12.83 -10.07
N LEU A 37 26.07 11.96 -11.00
CA LEU A 37 26.94 10.95 -11.62
C LEU A 37 28.08 11.57 -12.47
N THR A 38 27.90 12.79 -13.01
CA THR A 38 29.00 13.51 -13.67
C THR A 38 30.12 13.92 -12.69
N GLY A 39 29.86 13.91 -11.38
CA GLY A 39 30.80 14.37 -10.36
C GLY A 39 30.73 15.88 -10.07
N ARG A 40 29.80 16.61 -10.69
CA ARG A 40 29.71 18.09 -10.61
C ARG A 40 28.56 18.60 -9.73
N GLY A 41 27.67 17.73 -9.27
CA GLY A 41 26.46 18.08 -8.52
C GLY A 41 26.64 18.28 -7.01
N SER A 42 27.82 18.64 -6.51
CA SER A 42 28.10 18.62 -5.06
C SER A 42 27.22 19.59 -4.25
N PHE A 43 26.72 20.66 -4.88
CA PHE A 43 25.79 21.62 -4.29
C PHE A 43 24.42 21.00 -3.95
N LEU A 44 24.06 19.87 -4.57
CA LEU A 44 22.82 19.12 -4.29
C LEU A 44 22.93 18.23 -3.05
N ILE A 45 24.13 18.00 -2.53
CA ILE A 45 24.37 17.08 -1.42
C ILE A 45 24.19 17.85 -0.12
N ALA A 46 23.03 17.65 0.52
CA ALA A 46 22.77 18.17 1.85
C ALA A 46 23.82 17.67 2.87
N GLY A 47 24.18 18.50 3.84
CA GLY A 47 25.32 18.24 4.71
C GLY A 47 26.62 18.77 4.10
N TYR A 48 27.04 18.24 2.94
CA TYR A 48 28.26 18.72 2.26
C TYR A 48 28.12 20.19 1.83
N ASN A 49 27.01 20.57 1.18
CA ASN A 49 26.80 21.94 0.70
C ASN A 49 26.79 22.97 1.84
N THR A 50 26.32 22.58 3.03
CA THR A 50 26.23 23.40 4.24
C THR A 50 27.50 23.40 5.09
N SER A 51 28.46 22.52 4.80
CA SER A 51 29.74 22.46 5.53
C SER A 51 30.64 23.67 5.25
N SER A 52 31.53 23.97 6.20
CA SER A 52 32.57 24.98 6.04
C SER A 52 33.52 24.63 4.89
N PRO A 53 34.22 25.62 4.29
CA PRO A 53 35.20 25.36 3.25
C PRO A 53 36.29 24.37 3.67
N GLU A 54 36.81 24.51 4.89
CA GLU A 54 37.83 23.61 5.46
C GLU A 54 37.35 22.16 5.55
N GLU A 55 36.09 21.93 5.90
CA GLU A 55 35.51 20.59 5.95
C GLU A 55 35.29 20.03 4.55
N LYS A 56 34.81 20.85 3.61
CA LYS A 56 34.61 20.46 2.21
C LYS A 56 35.90 20.01 1.54
N GLU A 57 37.04 20.60 1.89
CA GLU A 57 38.35 20.27 1.33
C GLU A 57 38.82 18.85 1.66
N LYS A 58 38.35 18.27 2.77
CA LYS A 58 38.68 16.91 3.19
C LYS A 58 38.09 15.84 2.27
N TYR A 59 37.02 16.16 1.56
CA TYR A 59 36.31 15.20 0.70
C TYR A 59 36.75 15.26 -0.76
N ASN A 60 36.75 14.09 -1.40
CA ASN A 60 36.72 13.95 -2.84
C ASN A 60 35.28 14.18 -3.33
N SER A 61 34.99 15.42 -3.73
CA SER A 61 33.65 15.85 -4.16
C SER A 61 33.12 15.02 -5.33
N GLN A 62 33.96 14.64 -6.31
CA GLN A 62 33.53 13.85 -7.46
C GLN A 62 33.06 12.45 -7.04
N LYS A 63 33.81 11.79 -6.16
CA LYS A 63 33.46 10.46 -5.64
C LYS A 63 32.21 10.51 -4.77
N LEU A 64 32.08 11.55 -3.95
CA LEU A 64 30.89 11.79 -3.14
C LEU A 64 29.64 11.99 -4.01
N CYS A 65 29.74 12.85 -5.04
CA CYS A 65 28.66 13.08 -6.01
C CYS A 65 28.24 11.78 -6.70
N ARG A 66 29.19 11.00 -7.22
CA ARG A 66 28.89 9.73 -7.87
C ARG A 66 28.22 8.74 -6.93
N THR A 67 28.66 8.67 -5.67
CA THR A 67 28.05 7.80 -4.64
C THR A 67 26.59 8.18 -4.40
N MET A 68 26.30 9.47 -4.21
CA MET A 68 24.92 9.95 -4.04
C MET A 68 24.07 9.76 -5.30
N GLY A 69 24.66 10.00 -6.48
CA GLY A 69 24.00 9.80 -7.77
C GLY A 69 23.57 8.35 -8.00
N VAL A 70 24.44 7.38 -7.68
CA VAL A 70 24.13 5.94 -7.77
C VAL A 70 23.01 5.55 -6.81
N SER A 71 23.11 5.93 -5.54
CA SER A 71 22.06 5.65 -4.54
C SER A 71 20.70 6.23 -4.98
N MET A 72 20.68 7.49 -5.41
CA MET A 72 19.48 8.13 -5.94
C MET A 72 18.89 7.39 -7.15
N LEU A 73 19.74 6.91 -8.06
CA LEU A 73 19.31 6.15 -9.24
C LEU A 73 18.73 4.78 -8.88
N LEU A 74 19.34 4.10 -7.92
CA LEU A 74 18.87 2.81 -7.40
C LEU A 74 17.49 2.94 -6.76
N ILE A 75 17.29 3.96 -5.92
CA ILE A 75 15.98 4.28 -5.32
C ILE A 75 14.96 4.58 -6.43
N LEU A 76 15.32 5.40 -7.42
CA LEU A 76 14.42 5.76 -8.51
C LEU A 76 13.95 4.53 -9.29
N PHE A 77 14.86 3.64 -9.69
CA PHE A 77 14.51 2.43 -10.43
C PHE A 77 13.73 1.43 -9.59
N ALA A 78 14.09 1.24 -8.32
CA ALA A 78 13.31 0.38 -7.42
C ALA A 78 11.87 0.88 -7.25
N THR A 79 11.70 2.21 -7.12
CA THR A 79 10.38 2.85 -7.03
C THR A 79 9.62 2.74 -8.35
N ALA A 80 10.29 2.94 -9.49
CA ALA A 80 9.69 2.75 -10.81
C ALA A 80 9.19 1.30 -11.00
N GLY A 81 9.94 0.32 -10.49
CA GLY A 81 9.57 -1.09 -10.51
C GLY A 81 8.22 -1.38 -9.86
N LEU A 82 7.84 -0.63 -8.81
CA LEU A 82 6.55 -0.78 -8.12
C LEU A 82 5.36 -0.50 -9.05
N PHE A 83 5.51 0.35 -10.07
CA PHE A 83 4.42 0.62 -11.03
C PHE A 83 4.13 -0.55 -11.97
N PHE A 84 5.04 -1.52 -12.06
CA PHE A 84 4.86 -2.70 -12.89
C PHE A 84 4.32 -3.90 -12.08
N ILE A 85 4.21 -3.78 -10.76
CA ILE A 85 3.63 -4.83 -9.91
C ILE A 85 2.10 -4.67 -9.93
N PRO A 86 1.34 -5.74 -10.25
CA PRO A 86 -0.12 -5.74 -10.11
C PRO A 86 -0.54 -5.34 -8.69
N LEU A 87 -1.49 -4.40 -8.56
CA LEU A 87 -1.93 -3.88 -7.25
C LEU A 87 -2.40 -4.99 -6.30
N ASP A 88 -3.13 -5.98 -6.81
CA ASP A 88 -3.58 -7.13 -6.04
C ASP A 88 -2.42 -7.95 -5.44
N SER A 89 -1.28 -8.01 -6.13
CA SER A 89 -0.05 -8.65 -5.68
C SER A 89 0.68 -7.79 -4.66
N VAL A 90 0.70 -6.46 -4.86
CA VAL A 90 1.25 -5.48 -3.92
C VAL A 90 0.58 -5.59 -2.54
N TYR A 91 -0.72 -5.84 -2.49
CA TYR A 91 -1.46 -5.95 -1.23
C TYR A 91 -1.37 -7.33 -0.57
N ARG A 92 -1.23 -8.41 -1.35
CA ARG A 92 -1.17 -9.79 -0.82
C ARG A 92 0.21 -10.23 -0.39
N THR A 93 1.25 -9.63 -0.95
CA THR A 93 2.64 -9.98 -0.66
C THR A 93 3.32 -8.78 0.02
N PRO A 94 4.21 -8.99 1.00
CA PRO A 94 4.88 -7.90 1.72
C PRO A 94 5.95 -7.16 0.87
N TYR A 95 5.66 -6.83 -0.40
CA TYR A 95 6.56 -6.11 -1.30
C TYR A 95 7.04 -4.78 -0.70
N PHE A 96 6.15 -4.06 -0.01
CA PHE A 96 6.53 -2.84 0.69
C PHE A 96 7.62 -3.08 1.75
N ILE A 97 7.58 -4.21 2.47
CA ILE A 97 8.61 -4.56 3.46
C ILE A 97 9.97 -4.70 2.76
N PHE A 98 10.02 -5.47 1.66
CA PHE A 98 11.26 -5.64 0.89
C PHE A 98 11.76 -4.32 0.29
N TYR A 99 10.86 -3.50 -0.24
CA TYR A 99 11.18 -2.17 -0.74
C TYR A 99 11.75 -1.26 0.34
N PHE A 100 11.15 -1.22 1.53
CA PHE A 100 11.67 -0.44 2.66
C PHE A 100 13.02 -0.96 3.17
N ILE A 101 13.21 -2.28 3.25
CA ILE A 101 14.51 -2.88 3.58
C ILE A 101 15.56 -2.44 2.57
N PHE A 102 15.24 -2.47 1.27
CA PHE A 102 16.11 -2.00 0.21
C PHE A 102 16.46 -0.51 0.38
N LEU A 103 15.48 0.37 0.62
CA LEU A 103 15.72 1.80 0.82
C LEU A 103 16.67 2.05 1.99
N ILE A 104 16.44 1.38 3.13
CA ILE A 104 17.28 1.53 4.33
C ILE A 104 18.69 1.04 4.05
N ALA A 105 18.83 -0.09 3.37
CA ALA A 105 20.13 -0.66 3.02
C ALA A 105 20.89 0.26 2.06
N ASP A 106 20.26 0.75 1.00
CA ASP A 106 20.87 1.65 0.02
C ASP A 106 21.34 2.96 0.67
N ILE A 107 20.46 3.63 1.41
CA ILE A 107 20.79 4.88 2.12
C ILE A 107 21.91 4.63 3.14
N GLY A 108 21.83 3.54 3.91
CA GLY A 108 22.86 3.17 4.89
C GLY A 108 24.23 2.93 4.26
N ILE A 109 24.28 2.22 3.12
CA ILE A 109 25.50 1.98 2.35
C ILE A 109 26.03 3.29 1.77
N ALA A 110 25.17 4.13 1.21
CA ALA A 110 25.55 5.42 0.64
C ALA A 110 26.18 6.35 1.70
N LEU A 111 25.57 6.43 2.89
CA LEU A 111 26.11 7.19 4.03
C LEU A 111 27.42 6.61 4.53
N TYR A 112 27.52 5.28 4.63
CA TYR A 112 28.75 4.61 5.03
C TYR A 112 29.90 4.90 4.05
N ILE A 113 29.68 4.77 2.75
CA ILE A 113 30.69 5.04 1.72
C ILE A 113 31.08 6.52 1.72
N SER A 114 30.11 7.42 1.86
CA SER A 114 30.35 8.87 1.91
C SER A 114 31.27 9.27 3.06
N ASN A 115 31.01 8.70 4.24
CA ASN A 115 31.73 9.02 5.47
C ASN A 115 32.97 8.16 5.72
N THR A 116 33.36 7.29 4.80
CA THR A 116 34.56 6.45 4.98
C THR A 116 35.46 6.37 3.76
N ARG A 117 34.89 6.39 2.55
CA ARG A 117 35.61 6.19 1.29
C ARG A 117 35.66 7.43 0.42
N CYS A 118 34.87 8.47 0.72
CA CYS A 118 34.85 9.70 -0.08
C CYS A 118 35.78 10.79 0.46
N TYR A 119 36.58 10.53 1.50
CA TYR A 119 37.67 11.42 1.89
C TYR A 119 38.81 11.39 0.86
N LYS A 120 39.56 12.49 0.77
CA LYS A 120 40.85 12.52 0.07
C LYS A 120 41.88 11.71 0.89
N ALA A 121 42.87 11.15 0.19
CA ALA A 121 43.96 10.43 0.84
C ALA A 121 44.66 11.32 1.88
N GLY A 122 44.96 10.76 3.06
CA GLY A 122 45.57 11.48 4.18
C GLY A 122 44.59 12.17 5.14
N TYR A 123 43.32 12.35 4.75
CA TYR A 123 42.25 12.86 5.63
C TYR A 123 41.39 11.76 6.26
N GLU A 124 41.69 10.50 5.96
CA GLU A 124 40.98 9.34 6.50
C GLU A 124 41.29 9.16 7.99
N ASN A 125 40.30 9.35 8.86
CA ASN A 125 40.48 9.22 10.30
C ASN A 125 39.71 8.01 10.85
N LYS A 126 40.42 7.08 11.51
CA LYS A 126 39.81 5.88 12.14
C LYS A 126 38.73 6.24 13.18
N LYS A 127 38.86 7.37 13.88
CA LYS A 127 37.87 7.85 14.85
C LYS A 127 36.58 8.28 14.16
N ASP A 128 36.69 8.99 13.04
CA ASP A 128 35.55 9.47 12.25
C ASP A 128 34.85 8.31 11.53
N ILE A 129 35.61 7.34 11.02
CA ILE A 129 35.06 6.08 10.48
C ILE A 129 34.30 5.30 11.56
N ARG A 130 34.85 5.17 12.78
CA ARG A 130 34.18 4.47 13.89
C ARG A 130 32.91 5.20 14.35
N LYS A 131 32.96 6.54 14.41
CA LYS A 131 31.82 7.40 14.73
C LYS A 131 30.73 7.24 13.68
N SER A 132 31.06 7.36 12.40
CA SER A 132 30.15 7.18 11.28
C SER A 132 29.52 5.78 11.26
N LYS A 133 30.30 4.71 11.51
CA LYS A 133 29.75 3.35 11.66
C LYS A 133 28.71 3.27 12.78
N LYS A 134 28.97 3.91 13.93
CA LYS A 134 28.01 3.95 15.04
C LYS A 134 26.77 4.77 14.67
N GLU A 135 26.93 5.95 14.10
CA GLU A 135 25.79 6.81 13.69
C GLU A 135 24.93 6.14 12.62
N THR A 136 25.56 5.51 11.61
CA THR A 136 24.84 4.74 10.58
C THR A 136 24.08 3.56 11.20
N LEU A 137 24.70 2.85 12.15
CA LEU A 137 24.04 1.76 12.87
C LEU A 137 22.87 2.25 13.74
N PHE A 138 23.03 3.39 14.43
CA PHE A 138 21.97 3.98 15.24
C PHE A 138 20.80 4.47 14.39
N VAL A 139 21.08 5.12 13.25
CA VAL A 139 20.04 5.54 12.29
C VAL A 139 19.31 4.33 11.74
N ALA A 140 20.04 3.31 11.26
CA ALA A 140 19.43 2.09 10.74
C ALA A 140 18.59 1.36 11.81
N ALA A 141 19.12 1.23 13.03
CA ALA A 141 18.40 0.62 14.16
C ALA A 141 17.17 1.45 14.55
N GLY A 142 17.28 2.78 14.60
CA GLY A 142 16.16 3.68 14.90
C GLY A 142 15.06 3.58 13.86
N ILE A 143 15.42 3.59 12.57
CA ILE A 143 14.45 3.36 11.48
C ILE A 143 13.81 1.98 11.63
N PHE A 144 14.59 0.93 11.88
CA PHE A 144 14.04 -0.42 12.05
C PHE A 144 13.09 -0.53 13.24
N ILE A 145 13.45 0.03 14.40
CA ILE A 145 12.63 0.02 15.61
C ILE A 145 11.30 0.76 15.41
N VAL A 146 11.28 1.84 14.64
CA VAL A 146 10.05 2.61 14.38
C VAL A 146 9.25 2.00 13.22
N MET A 147 9.90 1.62 12.13
CA MET A 147 9.24 1.12 10.93
C MET A 147 8.73 -0.30 11.09
N PHE A 148 9.44 -1.18 11.82
CA PHE A 148 9.03 -2.58 11.96
C PHE A 148 7.65 -2.73 12.63
N PRO A 149 7.35 -2.07 13.77
CA PRO A 149 5.99 -2.10 14.36
C PRO A 149 4.93 -1.52 13.42
N VAL A 150 5.24 -0.44 12.71
CA VAL A 150 4.31 0.18 11.74
C VAL A 150 4.02 -0.77 10.59
N LEU A 151 5.04 -1.38 9.99
CA LEU A 151 4.90 -2.36 8.92
C LEU A 151 4.16 -3.60 9.39
N LEU A 152 4.44 -4.08 10.60
CA LEU A 152 3.74 -5.20 11.20
C LEU A 152 2.26 -4.87 11.41
N LEU A 153 1.93 -3.69 11.95
CA LEU A 153 0.56 -3.22 12.13
C LEU A 153 -0.18 -3.10 10.79
N VAL A 154 0.44 -2.48 9.79
CA VAL A 154 -0.14 -2.35 8.44
C VAL A 154 -0.34 -3.73 7.81
N SER A 155 0.62 -4.63 7.93
CA SER A 155 0.52 -5.99 7.39
C SER A 155 -0.60 -6.78 8.06
N ILE A 156 -0.74 -6.70 9.39
CA ILE A 156 -1.84 -7.34 10.13
C ILE A 156 -3.18 -6.76 9.67
N THR A 157 -3.31 -5.44 9.55
CA THR A 157 -4.54 -4.78 9.11
C THR A 157 -4.93 -5.20 7.69
N LEU A 158 -3.98 -5.21 6.75
CA LEU A 158 -4.23 -5.66 5.36
C LEU A 158 -4.59 -7.14 5.31
N TYR A 159 -3.92 -7.99 6.09
CA TYR A 159 -4.28 -9.40 6.21
C TYR A 159 -5.69 -9.60 6.75
N ARG A 160 -6.10 -8.87 7.80
CA ARG A 160 -7.47 -8.96 8.32
C ARG A 160 -8.50 -8.41 7.32
N ALA A 161 -8.15 -7.37 6.58
CA ALA A 161 -8.99 -6.80 5.54
C ALA A 161 -9.19 -7.77 4.36
N SER A 162 -8.19 -8.61 4.04
CA SER A 162 -8.26 -9.58 2.94
C SER A 162 -8.96 -10.91 3.27
N LEU A 163 -9.21 -11.22 4.56
CA LEU A 163 -9.96 -12.42 4.93
C LEU A 163 -11.44 -12.30 4.53
N PRO A 164 -12.09 -13.30 3.93
CA PRO A 164 -13.52 -13.21 3.59
C PRO A 164 -14.41 -13.06 4.85
N PRO A 165 -15.59 -12.43 4.74
CA PRO A 165 -16.56 -12.40 5.83
C PRO A 165 -17.01 -13.83 6.21
N VAL A 166 -17.36 -14.03 7.48
CA VAL A 166 -17.89 -15.30 7.99
C VAL A 166 -19.28 -15.05 8.57
N TYR A 167 -20.25 -15.87 8.17
CA TYR A 167 -21.63 -15.73 8.61
C TYR A 167 -21.94 -16.70 9.73
N THR A 168 -22.71 -16.25 10.71
CA THR A 168 -23.24 -17.10 11.78
C THR A 168 -24.67 -16.72 12.02
N ILE A 169 -25.57 -17.70 11.87
CA ILE A 169 -26.99 -17.54 12.19
C ILE A 169 -27.19 -18.10 13.60
N GLY A 170 -27.75 -17.29 14.49
CA GLY A 170 -27.99 -17.67 15.88
C GLY A 170 -29.16 -16.91 16.47
N GLY A 171 -30.12 -17.64 17.05
CA GLY A 171 -31.40 -17.08 17.46
C GLY A 171 -32.11 -16.45 16.26
N ASP A 172 -32.54 -15.19 16.40
CA ASP A 172 -33.26 -14.42 15.39
C ASP A 172 -32.35 -13.43 14.64
N THR A 173 -31.05 -13.72 14.53
CA THR A 173 -30.08 -12.80 13.89
C THR A 173 -29.11 -13.48 12.93
N LEU A 174 -28.77 -12.77 11.86
CA LEU A 174 -27.63 -13.05 10.99
C LEU A 174 -26.44 -12.18 11.40
N LYS A 175 -25.40 -12.80 11.94
CA LYS A 175 -24.15 -12.11 12.30
C LYS A 175 -23.13 -12.22 11.17
N ILE A 176 -22.68 -11.08 10.67
CA ILE A 176 -21.60 -10.96 9.69
C ILE A 176 -20.31 -10.69 10.44
N SER A 177 -19.48 -11.71 10.63
CA SER A 177 -18.20 -11.59 11.34
C SER A 177 -17.10 -11.14 10.39
N SER A 178 -16.73 -9.86 10.47
CA SER A 178 -15.73 -9.20 9.63
C SER A 178 -15.16 -7.99 10.38
N PHE A 179 -14.08 -7.38 9.86
CA PHE A 179 -13.55 -6.12 10.40
C PHE A 179 -14.58 -4.98 10.38
N TYR A 180 -15.49 -4.99 9.39
CA TYR A 180 -16.64 -4.08 9.29
C TYR A 180 -17.98 -4.77 9.60
N GLY A 181 -17.91 -5.92 10.28
CA GLY A 181 -19.05 -6.79 10.49
C GLY A 181 -20.21 -6.12 11.23
N GLU A 182 -21.41 -6.62 10.97
CA GLU A 182 -22.64 -6.16 11.60
C GLU A 182 -23.57 -7.33 11.90
N THR A 183 -24.68 -7.05 12.56
CA THR A 183 -25.71 -8.04 12.88
C THR A 183 -27.03 -7.57 12.31
N ILE A 184 -27.67 -8.44 11.52
CA ILE A 184 -28.95 -8.17 10.87
C ILE A 184 -30.04 -8.97 11.60
N PRO A 185 -31.07 -8.33 12.17
CA PRO A 185 -32.26 -9.01 12.67
C PRO A 185 -33.02 -9.72 11.53
N LEU A 186 -33.39 -10.99 11.73
CA LEU A 186 -34.06 -11.78 10.68
C LEU A 186 -35.51 -11.32 10.43
N ASP A 187 -36.16 -10.73 11.44
CA ASP A 187 -37.51 -10.15 11.36
C ASP A 187 -37.56 -8.86 10.52
N GLY A 188 -36.45 -8.15 10.41
CA GLY A 188 -36.31 -6.95 9.59
C GLY A 188 -36.06 -7.22 8.10
N ILE A 189 -35.94 -8.48 7.68
CA ILE A 189 -35.69 -8.85 6.27
C ILE A 189 -37.00 -8.82 5.49
N LYS A 190 -37.09 -7.95 4.48
CA LYS A 190 -38.26 -7.81 3.59
C LYS A 190 -38.20 -8.74 2.39
N THR A 191 -37.05 -8.77 1.72
CA THR A 191 -36.84 -9.59 0.52
C THR A 191 -35.43 -10.18 0.54
N ILE A 192 -35.30 -11.37 -0.05
CA ILE A 192 -34.01 -12.05 -0.25
C ILE A 192 -33.94 -12.68 -1.64
N THR A 193 -32.94 -12.29 -2.43
CA THR A 193 -32.70 -12.87 -3.77
C THR A 193 -31.28 -13.40 -3.89
N LEU A 194 -31.08 -14.32 -4.83
CA LEU A 194 -29.79 -14.89 -5.17
C LEU A 194 -29.49 -14.55 -6.63
N GLU A 195 -28.45 -13.77 -6.85
CA GLU A 195 -28.08 -13.25 -8.17
C GLU A 195 -26.74 -13.82 -8.62
N GLU A 196 -26.67 -14.33 -9.84
CA GLU A 196 -25.43 -14.89 -10.43
C GLU A 196 -24.42 -13.79 -10.83
N THR A 197 -24.89 -12.57 -11.00
CA THR A 197 -24.07 -11.41 -11.41
C THR A 197 -24.42 -10.21 -10.55
N MET A 198 -23.43 -9.35 -10.25
CA MET A 198 -23.66 -8.11 -9.50
C MET A 198 -24.55 -7.16 -10.32
N PRO A 199 -25.79 -6.86 -9.88
CA PRO A 199 -26.72 -6.07 -10.68
C PRO A 199 -26.48 -4.56 -10.56
N PHE A 200 -25.62 -4.12 -9.63
CA PHE A 200 -25.37 -2.72 -9.34
C PHE A 200 -23.93 -2.29 -9.65
N GLY A 201 -23.77 -1.03 -10.06
CA GLY A 201 -22.49 -0.34 -9.99
C GLY A 201 -22.13 0.01 -8.55
N LEU A 202 -21.14 -0.68 -7.97
CA LEU A 202 -20.71 -0.43 -6.59
C LEU A 202 -19.60 0.63 -6.53
N SER A 203 -19.82 1.67 -5.73
CA SER A 203 -18.78 2.66 -5.38
C SER A 203 -18.63 2.79 -3.86
N LYS A 204 -17.41 2.67 -3.36
CA LYS A 204 -17.13 2.68 -1.91
C LYS A 204 -17.44 4.06 -1.30
N LYS A 205 -18.22 4.10 -0.22
CA LYS A 205 -18.42 5.29 0.62
C LYS A 205 -17.62 5.23 1.90
N ASN A 206 -17.59 4.07 2.57
CA ASN A 206 -16.80 3.83 3.77
C ASN A 206 -16.54 2.33 3.93
N GLY A 207 -15.30 1.90 4.09
CA GLY A 207 -14.98 0.48 4.24
C GLY A 207 -13.69 0.06 3.55
N SER A 208 -13.65 -1.18 3.08
CA SER A 208 -12.52 -1.79 2.37
C SER A 208 -12.95 -2.35 1.02
N ASP A 209 -12.16 -2.08 -0.02
CA ASP A 209 -12.27 -2.58 -1.40
C ASP A 209 -10.94 -3.23 -1.82
N LEU A 210 -10.36 -4.00 -0.90
CA LEU A 210 -9.03 -4.57 -1.06
C LEU A 210 -9.08 -5.79 -1.99
N GLY A 211 -8.64 -5.60 -3.24
CA GLY A 211 -8.70 -6.65 -4.25
C GLY A 211 -10.15 -6.97 -4.62
N SER A 212 -10.54 -8.25 -4.54
CA SER A 212 -11.92 -8.68 -4.78
C SER A 212 -12.81 -8.62 -3.54
N ILE A 213 -12.24 -8.37 -2.36
CA ILE A 213 -12.98 -8.39 -1.09
C ILE A 213 -13.53 -7.00 -0.79
N LEU A 214 -14.85 -6.85 -0.88
CA LEU A 214 -15.57 -5.60 -0.63
C LEU A 214 -16.33 -5.70 0.70
N LYS A 215 -16.10 -4.74 1.60
CA LYS A 215 -16.67 -4.72 2.95
C LYS A 215 -17.01 -3.31 3.39
N GLY A 216 -18.21 -3.09 3.91
CA GLY A 216 -18.65 -1.83 4.49
C GLY A 216 -19.76 -1.15 3.68
N ARG A 217 -19.81 0.18 3.71
CA ARG A 217 -20.84 0.99 3.04
C ARG A 217 -20.42 1.39 1.63
N PHE A 218 -21.29 1.09 0.69
CA PHE A 218 -21.17 1.39 -0.72
C PHE A 218 -22.41 2.13 -1.19
N ASP A 219 -22.25 2.82 -2.31
CA ASP A 219 -23.35 3.30 -3.13
C ASP A 219 -23.52 2.31 -4.27
N ALA A 220 -24.74 1.79 -4.38
CA ALA A 220 -25.21 0.85 -5.39
C ALA A 220 -26.20 1.59 -6.28
N ASP A 221 -25.69 2.20 -7.35
CA ASP A 221 -26.45 3.04 -8.30
C ASP A 221 -27.35 4.09 -7.61
N GLY A 222 -26.78 4.79 -6.62
CA GLY A 222 -27.46 5.85 -5.86
C GLY A 222 -28.20 5.40 -4.60
N ASN A 223 -28.25 4.08 -4.33
CA ASN A 223 -28.79 3.54 -3.08
C ASN A 223 -27.68 3.19 -2.09
N THR A 224 -27.93 3.39 -0.79
CA THR A 224 -26.97 2.96 0.24
C THR A 224 -27.01 1.44 0.37
N ALA A 225 -25.84 0.80 0.25
CA ALA A 225 -25.69 -0.63 0.37
C ALA A 225 -24.60 -1.01 1.40
N HIS A 226 -24.89 -2.03 2.19
CA HIS A 226 -23.97 -2.68 3.11
C HIS A 226 -23.42 -3.93 2.42
N VAL A 227 -22.16 -3.88 2.00
CA VAL A 227 -21.55 -4.90 1.14
C VAL A 227 -20.56 -5.73 1.95
N TYR A 228 -20.63 -7.05 1.84
CA TYR A 228 -19.72 -8.02 2.42
C TYR A 228 -19.51 -9.18 1.44
N ILE A 229 -18.70 -8.95 0.41
CA ILE A 229 -18.53 -9.93 -0.67
C ILE A 229 -17.07 -10.18 -1.05
N ASP A 230 -16.82 -11.36 -1.62
CA ASP A 230 -15.76 -11.57 -2.60
C ASP A 230 -16.37 -11.43 -4.00
N ALA A 231 -16.14 -10.29 -4.66
CA ALA A 231 -16.67 -9.97 -6.00
C ALA A 231 -16.19 -10.95 -7.09
N SER A 232 -15.14 -11.74 -6.82
CA SER A 232 -14.66 -12.77 -7.76
C SER A 232 -15.40 -14.11 -7.65
N ARG A 233 -16.34 -14.24 -6.69
CA ARG A 233 -17.01 -15.52 -6.37
C ARG A 233 -18.54 -15.39 -6.37
N PRO A 234 -19.20 -15.31 -7.53
CA PRO A 234 -20.66 -15.42 -7.59
C PRO A 234 -21.13 -16.80 -7.09
N PRO A 235 -22.40 -16.94 -6.64
CA PRO A 235 -23.47 -15.92 -6.67
C PRO A 235 -23.42 -14.93 -5.48
N PHE A 236 -24.35 -13.97 -5.48
CA PHE A 236 -24.51 -12.95 -4.44
C PHE A 236 -25.92 -12.99 -3.86
N ILE A 237 -26.03 -12.88 -2.54
CA ILE A 237 -27.30 -12.77 -1.83
C ILE A 237 -27.60 -11.29 -1.61
N LEU A 238 -28.76 -10.84 -2.08
CA LEU A 238 -29.26 -9.49 -1.84
C LEU A 238 -30.35 -9.58 -0.79
N ILE A 239 -30.21 -8.79 0.28
CA ILE A 239 -31.13 -8.75 1.41
C ILE A 239 -31.61 -7.31 1.55
N GLU A 240 -32.90 -7.07 1.36
CA GLU A 240 -33.49 -5.76 1.64
C GLU A 240 -34.03 -5.73 3.07
N THR A 241 -33.58 -4.76 3.86
CA THR A 241 -34.05 -4.52 5.23
C THR A 241 -34.70 -3.14 5.33
N GLU A 242 -35.18 -2.76 6.52
CA GLU A 242 -35.55 -1.37 6.79
C GLU A 242 -34.36 -0.40 6.77
N GLU A 243 -33.16 -0.89 7.08
CA GLU A 243 -31.94 -0.08 7.17
C GLU A 243 -31.25 0.11 5.81
N GLY A 244 -31.54 -0.75 4.83
CA GLY A 244 -31.06 -0.62 3.47
C GLY A 244 -30.82 -1.97 2.78
N LEU A 245 -30.08 -1.92 1.68
CA LEU A 245 -29.68 -3.10 0.93
C LEU A 245 -28.43 -3.71 1.55
N HIS A 246 -28.44 -5.00 1.88
CA HIS A 246 -27.24 -5.76 2.23
C HIS A 246 -26.90 -6.72 1.11
N ILE A 247 -25.64 -6.74 0.68
CA ILE A 247 -25.14 -7.62 -0.39
C ILE A 247 -24.06 -8.51 0.21
N ILE A 248 -24.27 -9.82 0.22
CA ILE A 248 -23.39 -10.77 0.88
C ILE A 248 -23.10 -11.99 0.00
N ASN A 249 -21.92 -12.60 0.14
CA ASN A 249 -21.64 -13.95 -0.32
C ASN A 249 -20.63 -14.63 0.60
N ASP A 250 -20.57 -15.95 0.56
CA ASP A 250 -19.65 -16.76 1.37
C ASP A 250 -18.41 -17.16 0.56
N GLN A 251 -17.48 -17.87 1.21
CA GLN A 251 -16.17 -18.24 0.71
C GLN A 251 -16.23 -19.12 -0.55
N SER A 252 -17.36 -19.73 -0.87
CA SER A 252 -17.56 -20.50 -2.11
C SER A 252 -19.01 -20.40 -2.58
N ARG A 253 -19.24 -20.82 -3.84
CA ARG A 253 -20.59 -20.94 -4.39
C ARG A 253 -21.47 -21.81 -3.51
N GLU A 254 -21.00 -23.00 -3.16
CA GLU A 254 -21.75 -23.99 -2.39
C GLU A 254 -22.12 -23.45 -1.00
N LYS A 255 -21.20 -22.74 -0.35
CA LYS A 255 -21.47 -22.09 0.94
C LYS A 255 -22.47 -20.93 0.81
N THR A 256 -22.38 -20.16 -0.28
CA THR A 256 -23.32 -19.06 -0.54
C THR A 256 -24.73 -19.57 -0.78
N GLU A 257 -24.87 -20.61 -1.61
CA GLU A 257 -26.16 -21.26 -1.90
C GLU A 257 -26.76 -21.92 -0.64
N ALA A 258 -25.91 -22.53 0.20
CA ALA A 258 -26.33 -23.08 1.49
C ALA A 258 -26.80 -21.99 2.45
N LEU A 259 -26.06 -20.87 2.55
CA LEU A 259 -26.43 -19.71 3.37
C LEU A 259 -27.77 -19.10 2.90
N TYR A 260 -27.95 -18.93 1.59
CA TYR A 260 -29.20 -18.45 1.00
C TYR A 260 -30.38 -19.36 1.37
N THR A 261 -30.21 -20.66 1.19
CA THR A 261 -31.25 -21.66 1.51
C THR A 261 -31.61 -21.63 2.99
N GLN A 262 -30.61 -21.51 3.86
CA GLN A 262 -30.82 -21.41 5.30
C GLN A 262 -31.58 -20.13 5.68
N LEU A 263 -31.16 -18.97 5.16
CA LEU A 263 -31.83 -17.69 5.42
C LEU A 263 -33.28 -17.71 4.93
N LYS A 264 -33.51 -18.19 3.71
CA LYS A 264 -34.85 -18.29 3.12
C LYS A 264 -35.79 -19.20 3.91
N SER A 265 -35.28 -20.21 4.59
CA SER A 265 -36.07 -21.09 5.47
C SER A 265 -36.49 -20.44 6.79
N LEU A 266 -35.79 -19.37 7.20
CA LEU A 266 -35.99 -18.68 8.48
C LEU A 266 -36.83 -17.40 8.32
N ILE A 267 -36.85 -16.83 7.12
CA ILE A 267 -37.67 -15.68 6.76
C ILE A 267 -39.08 -16.19 6.44
N LYS A 268 -40.10 -15.60 7.07
CA LYS A 268 -41.52 -15.95 6.87
C LYS A 268 -42.17 -15.13 5.76
#